data_AF-A0A081BB07-F1
#
_entry.id   AF-A0A081BB07-F1
#
_cell.length_a   1.000
_cell.length_b   1.000
_cell.length_c   1.000
_cell.angle_alpha   90.00
_cell.angle_beta   90.00
_cell.angle_gamma   90.00
#
_symmetry.space_group_name_H-M   'P 1'
#
loop_
_entity.id
_entity.type
_entity.pdbx_description
1 polymer ?
#
loop_
_entity_poly.entity_id
_entity_poly.type
_entity_poly.pdbx_seq_one_letter_code
_entity_poly.pdbx_strand_id
1 'polypeptide(L)'
;MRLSFGTTGSGLHGAFLWTLFTAMAGFLAYALATGDWTIGEGFRENQAAEILQLLYLLAGGLLFFAAAYGETAPAPRRLFAGLGLFLLTVLSREVEVERTWAEPYFLFIIEGDLHYAALGVFWLGLIAASLRYVRAGFEAAWAWAKTRPGVFTLLGIALYLFTDATEKEVLIEGKNQSKMIEETIECVATYFFFASASLSLAGVPRSGHSAFPAKPLEQAR
;
A
#
# COMPACT_ATOMS: atom_id res chain seq x y z
N MET A 1 9.83 -27.90 13.11
CA MET A 1 10.13 -26.45 13.17
C MET A 1 8.96 -25.77 13.89
N ARG A 2 9.12 -25.39 15.16
CA ARG A 2 8.04 -24.74 15.93
C ARG A 2 7.92 -23.29 15.45
N LEU A 3 6.79 -22.95 14.83
CA LEU A 3 6.41 -21.58 14.53
C LEU A 3 6.09 -20.89 15.87
N SER A 4 7.09 -20.22 16.44
CA SER A 4 6.89 -19.32 17.57
C SER A 4 6.19 -18.07 17.04
N PHE A 5 4.87 -18.05 17.15
CA PHE A 5 4.07 -16.87 16.87
C PHE A 5 4.20 -15.93 18.08
N GLY A 6 5.21 -15.06 18.05
CA GLY A 6 5.37 -13.99 19.02
C GLY A 6 4.20 -13.01 18.94
N THR A 7 3.22 -13.17 19.80
CA THR A 7 2.16 -12.19 20.09
C THR A 7 2.63 -11.09 21.04
N THR A 8 3.93 -10.86 21.18
CA THR A 8 4.51 -9.94 22.19
C THR A 8 4.76 -8.51 21.69
N GLY A 9 4.02 -8.07 20.66
CA GLY A 9 3.99 -6.67 20.20
C GLY A 9 2.60 -6.02 20.19
N SER A 10 1.61 -6.65 20.85
CA SER A 10 0.20 -6.56 20.46
C SER A 10 -0.64 -5.42 21.06
N GLY A 11 -0.09 -4.53 21.87
CA GLY A 11 -0.87 -3.44 22.48
C GLY A 11 -1.04 -2.24 21.54
N LEU A 12 0.03 -1.47 21.37
CA LEU A 12 0.01 -0.18 20.66
C LEU A 12 -0.15 -0.32 19.15
N HIS A 13 0.51 -1.29 18.52
CA HIS A 13 0.44 -1.48 17.07
C HIS A 13 -0.92 -2.06 16.64
N GLY A 14 -1.46 -2.97 17.44
CA GLY A 14 -2.81 -3.48 17.28
C GLY A 14 -3.85 -2.38 17.47
N ALA A 15 -3.73 -1.56 18.52
CA ALA A 15 -4.61 -0.43 18.77
C ALA A 15 -4.55 0.61 17.63
N PHE A 16 -3.35 0.95 17.14
CA PHE A 16 -3.17 1.89 16.02
C PHE A 16 -3.84 1.40 14.73
N LEU A 17 -3.62 0.13 14.35
CA LEU A 17 -4.28 -0.47 13.20
C LEU A 17 -5.80 -0.54 13.40
N TRP A 18 -6.27 -0.84 14.60
CA TRP A 18 -7.70 -0.82 14.93
C TRP A 18 -8.32 0.57 14.83
N THR A 19 -7.63 1.61 15.29
CA THR A 19 -8.10 2.99 15.16
C THR A 19 -8.23 3.41 13.70
N LEU A 20 -7.22 3.12 12.87
CA LEU A 20 -7.26 3.43 11.44
C LEU A 20 -8.31 2.59 10.70
N PHE A 21 -8.45 1.31 11.04
CA PHE A 21 -9.54 0.48 10.55
C PHE A 21 -10.91 1.06 10.89
N THR A 22 -11.11 1.49 12.14
CA THR A 22 -12.39 2.01 12.62
C THR A 22 -12.72 3.34 11.95
N ALA A 23 -11.71 4.20 11.76
CA ALA A 23 -11.84 5.43 11.00
C ALA A 23 -12.22 5.15 9.53
N MET A 24 -11.55 4.19 8.89
CA MET A 24 -11.86 3.78 7.52
C MET A 24 -13.26 3.16 7.40
N ALA A 25 -13.61 2.23 8.27
CA ALA A 25 -14.91 1.58 8.29
C ALA A 25 -16.04 2.57 8.56
N GLY A 26 -15.83 3.53 9.48
CA GLY A 26 -16.78 4.61 9.76
C GLY A 26 -16.94 5.55 8.57
N PHE A 27 -15.84 5.89 7.90
CA PHE A 27 -15.87 6.70 6.69
C PHE A 27 -16.58 5.99 5.53
N LEU A 28 -16.26 4.72 5.26
CA LEU A 28 -16.93 3.91 4.25
C LEU A 28 -18.42 3.75 4.55
N ALA A 29 -18.78 3.49 5.81
CA ALA A 29 -20.19 3.42 6.22
C ALA A 29 -20.91 4.75 5.99
N TYR A 30 -20.27 5.88 6.28
CA TYR A 30 -20.80 7.21 5.97
C TYR A 30 -20.97 7.42 4.47
N ALA A 31 -19.95 7.11 3.67
CA ALA A 31 -19.97 7.27 2.22
C ALA A 31 -21.05 6.40 1.57
N LEU A 32 -21.19 5.14 2.01
CA LEU A 32 -22.24 4.23 1.53
C LEU A 32 -23.66 4.67 1.95
N ALA A 33 -23.81 5.22 3.15
CA ALA A 33 -25.10 5.64 3.69
C ALA A 33 -25.57 7.01 3.17
N THR A 34 -24.65 7.88 2.75
CA THR A 34 -24.95 9.26 2.35
C THR A 34 -24.64 9.59 0.90
N GLY A 35 -23.88 8.73 0.20
CA GLY A 35 -23.60 8.88 -1.22
C GLY A 35 -24.87 8.73 -2.05
N ASP A 36 -25.04 9.59 -3.05
CA ASP A 36 -26.12 9.43 -4.02
C ASP A 36 -25.70 8.41 -5.07
N TRP A 37 -26.13 7.17 -4.89
CA TRP A 37 -25.86 6.02 -5.77
C TRP A 37 -26.35 6.20 -7.21
N THR A 38 -27.25 7.16 -7.46
CA THR A 38 -27.79 7.40 -8.80
C THR A 38 -27.00 8.47 -9.57
N ILE A 39 -26.34 9.38 -8.85
CA ILE A 39 -25.59 10.52 -9.42
C ILE A 39 -24.07 10.34 -9.26
N GLY A 40 -23.61 9.45 -8.37
CA GLY A 40 -22.19 9.25 -8.05
C GLY A 40 -21.58 10.36 -7.19
N GLU A 41 -22.39 11.17 -6.50
CA GLU A 41 -21.90 12.23 -5.61
C GLU A 41 -21.48 11.65 -4.25
N GLY A 42 -20.22 11.88 -3.84
CA GLY A 42 -19.57 11.29 -2.66
C GLY A 42 -18.23 10.59 -2.97
N PHE A 43 -18.04 10.23 -4.23
CA PHE A 43 -16.83 9.63 -4.82
C PHE A 43 -16.47 10.32 -6.14
N ARG A 44 -16.61 11.65 -6.20
CA ARG A 44 -16.00 12.42 -7.29
C ARG A 44 -14.51 12.57 -7.03
N GLU A 45 -13.77 12.73 -8.11
CA GLU A 45 -12.33 13.04 -8.12
C GLU A 45 -12.03 14.20 -7.15
N ASN A 46 -11.00 14.04 -6.32
CA ASN A 46 -10.57 14.91 -5.22
C ASN A 46 -11.52 15.02 -4.01
N GLN A 47 -12.40 14.06 -3.77
CA GLN A 47 -13.22 14.00 -2.54
C GLN A 47 -12.52 13.23 -1.40
N ALA A 48 -13.09 13.32 -0.19
CA ALA A 48 -12.44 12.81 1.03
C ALA A 48 -12.06 11.32 0.99
N ALA A 49 -12.79 10.51 0.21
CA ALA A 49 -12.53 9.08 0.03
C ALA A 49 -11.21 8.84 -0.71
N GLU A 50 -11.03 9.50 -1.84
CA GLU A 50 -9.82 9.43 -2.65
C GLU A 50 -8.62 9.98 -1.89
N ILE A 51 -8.77 11.10 -1.17
CA ILE A 51 -7.70 11.64 -0.33
C ILE A 51 -7.25 10.60 0.73
N LEU A 52 -8.21 9.88 1.33
CA LEU A 52 -7.92 8.86 2.32
C LEU A 52 -7.24 7.63 1.67
N GLN A 53 -7.68 7.22 0.48
CA GLN A 53 -7.04 6.20 -0.36
C GLN A 53 -5.58 6.55 -0.67
N LEU A 54 -5.33 7.77 -1.15
CA LEU A 54 -3.99 8.30 -1.44
C LEU A 54 -3.10 8.31 -0.19
N LEU A 55 -3.63 8.73 0.96
CA LEU A 55 -2.89 8.71 2.22
C LEU A 55 -2.49 7.29 2.64
N TYR A 56 -3.38 6.31 2.48
CA TYR A 56 -3.07 4.92 2.80
C TYR A 56 -2.05 4.30 1.85
N LEU A 57 -2.12 4.60 0.55
CA LEU A 57 -1.12 4.17 -0.43
C LEU A 57 0.26 4.76 -0.13
N LEU A 58 0.32 6.07 0.14
CA LEU A 58 1.56 6.75 0.50
C LEU A 58 2.15 6.20 1.80
N ALA A 59 1.34 6.13 2.86
CA ALA A 59 1.79 5.60 4.15
C ALA A 59 2.22 4.13 4.04
N GLY A 60 1.46 3.30 3.32
CA GLY A 60 1.80 1.90 3.06
C GLY A 60 3.13 1.77 2.31
N GLY A 61 3.34 2.58 1.26
CA GLY A 61 4.59 2.61 0.51
C GLY A 61 5.78 2.96 1.40
N LEU A 62 5.67 4.03 2.20
CA LEU A 62 6.71 4.45 3.15
C LEU A 62 7.00 3.39 4.21
N LEU A 63 5.98 2.70 4.73
CA LEU A 63 6.15 1.63 5.71
C LEU A 63 6.85 0.41 5.11
N PHE A 64 6.57 0.05 3.84
CA PHE A 64 7.33 -0.98 3.15
C PHE A 64 8.79 -0.58 2.92
N PHE A 65 9.08 0.69 2.58
CA PHE A 65 10.47 1.16 2.52
C PHE A 65 11.16 1.12 3.89
N ALA A 66 10.46 1.50 4.97
CA ALA A 66 10.98 1.37 6.32
C ALA A 66 11.26 -0.09 6.69
N ALA A 67 10.38 -1.01 6.29
CA ALA A 67 10.58 -2.44 6.48
C ALA A 67 11.80 -2.93 5.69
N ALA A 68 11.96 -2.50 4.44
CA ALA A 68 13.12 -2.80 3.61
C ALA A 68 14.43 -2.30 4.26
N TYR A 69 14.41 -1.08 4.81
CA TYR A 69 15.57 -0.50 5.49
C TYR A 69 15.98 -1.30 6.74
N GLY A 70 15.01 -1.79 7.51
CA GLY A 70 15.28 -2.61 8.69
C GLY A 70 15.70 -4.06 8.40
N GLU A 71 15.44 -4.57 7.18
CA GLU A 71 15.82 -5.92 6.79
C GLU A 71 17.32 -6.06 6.50
N THR A 72 17.95 -7.08 7.07
CA THR A 72 19.38 -7.40 6.84
C THR A 72 19.58 -8.36 5.68
N ALA A 73 18.62 -9.23 5.42
CA ALA A 73 18.68 -10.20 4.33
C ALA A 73 18.36 -9.52 2.97
N PRO A 74 19.17 -9.75 1.91
CA PRO A 74 18.97 -9.08 0.63
C PRO A 74 17.63 -9.37 -0.06
N ALA A 75 17.09 -10.59 0.09
CA ALA A 75 15.87 -10.98 -0.61
C ALA A 75 14.59 -10.33 0.00
N PRO A 76 14.32 -10.43 1.32
CA PRO A 76 13.22 -9.69 1.96
C PRO A 76 13.33 -8.17 1.78
N ARG A 77 14.55 -7.61 1.88
CA ARG A 77 14.80 -6.19 1.62
C ARG A 77 14.31 -5.76 0.24
N ARG A 78 14.66 -6.51 -0.81
CA ARG A 78 14.23 -6.20 -2.18
C ARG A 78 12.73 -6.42 -2.37
N LEU A 79 12.16 -7.44 -1.73
CA LEU A 79 10.72 -7.67 -1.76
C LEU A 79 9.98 -6.44 -1.20
N PHE A 80 10.34 -5.98 0.00
CA PHE A 80 9.70 -4.82 0.61
C PHE A 80 9.95 -3.52 -0.17
N ALA A 81 11.16 -3.31 -0.69
CA ALA A 81 11.41 -2.17 -1.56
C ALA A 81 10.56 -2.23 -2.84
N GLY A 82 10.39 -3.42 -3.42
CA GLY A 82 9.54 -3.65 -4.58
C GLY A 82 8.06 -3.39 -4.29
N LEU A 83 7.55 -3.84 -3.14
CA LEU A 83 6.18 -3.56 -2.69
C LEU A 83 5.97 -2.07 -2.39
N GLY A 84 6.96 -1.38 -1.83
CA GLY A 84 6.93 0.08 -1.65
C GLY A 84 6.85 0.82 -2.99
N LEU A 85 7.68 0.43 -3.96
CA LEU A 85 7.63 0.99 -5.32
C LEU A 85 6.31 0.68 -6.04
N PHE A 86 5.76 -0.52 -5.84
CA PHE A 86 4.45 -0.89 -6.35
C PHE A 86 3.35 0.02 -5.80
N LEU A 87 3.29 0.25 -4.47
CA LEU A 87 2.30 1.15 -3.89
C LEU A 87 2.48 2.61 -4.30
N LEU A 88 3.71 3.09 -4.48
CA LEU A 88 3.94 4.42 -5.04
C LEU A 88 3.53 4.51 -6.52
N THR A 89 3.62 3.41 -7.26
CA THR A 89 3.12 3.34 -8.63
C THR A 89 1.60 3.42 -8.65
N VAL A 90 0.92 2.64 -7.79
CA VAL A 90 -0.54 2.74 -7.62
C VAL A 90 -0.90 4.17 -7.20
N LEU A 91 -0.26 4.74 -6.18
CA LEU A 91 -0.46 6.14 -5.79
C LEU A 91 -0.33 7.10 -6.97
N SER A 92 0.70 6.96 -7.80
CA SER A 92 0.88 7.84 -8.97
C SER A 92 -0.20 7.69 -10.04
N ARG A 93 -0.88 6.54 -10.10
CA ARG A 93 -2.03 6.31 -10.98
C ARG A 93 -3.30 6.94 -10.41
N GLU A 94 -3.45 6.90 -9.09
CA GLU A 94 -4.61 7.44 -8.36
C GLU A 94 -4.56 8.96 -8.19
N VAL A 95 -3.38 9.58 -8.25
CA VAL A 95 -3.27 11.04 -8.15
C VAL A 95 -3.74 11.67 -9.45
N GLU A 96 -4.96 12.19 -9.45
CA GLU A 96 -5.45 13.03 -10.52
C GLU A 96 -5.01 14.49 -10.37
N VAL A 97 -4.37 15.02 -11.41
CA VAL A 97 -3.97 16.43 -11.48
C VAL A 97 -5.03 17.29 -12.18
N GLU A 98 -5.98 16.65 -12.86
CA GLU A 98 -7.09 17.29 -13.56
C GLU A 98 -7.98 18.08 -12.59
N ARG A 99 -8.46 19.23 -13.02
CA ARG A 99 -9.31 20.16 -12.24
C ARG A 99 -8.63 20.72 -10.98
N THR A 100 -7.32 20.57 -10.84
CA THR A 100 -6.54 21.19 -9.77
C THR A 100 -5.85 22.47 -10.25
N TRP A 101 -5.30 23.27 -9.31
CA TRP A 101 -4.47 24.43 -9.65
C TRP A 101 -3.22 24.06 -10.46
N ALA A 102 -2.81 22.79 -10.43
CA ALA A 102 -1.61 22.28 -11.10
C ALA A 102 -1.88 21.86 -12.56
N GLU A 103 -3.13 21.59 -12.94
CA GLU A 103 -3.51 21.13 -14.29
C GLU A 103 -2.84 21.93 -15.44
N PRO A 104 -2.82 23.28 -15.44
CA PRO A 104 -2.23 24.04 -16.55
C PRO A 104 -0.73 23.80 -16.75
N TYR A 105 -0.03 23.36 -15.70
CA TYR A 105 1.42 23.10 -15.74
C TYR A 105 1.74 21.67 -16.20
N PHE A 106 0.78 20.76 -16.11
CA PHE A 106 0.95 19.34 -16.43
C PHE A 106 0.11 18.88 -17.63
N LEU A 107 -0.65 19.77 -18.26
CA LEU A 107 -1.57 19.46 -19.36
C LEU A 107 -0.91 18.62 -20.47
N PHE A 108 0.30 18.96 -20.91
CA PHE A 108 1.00 18.20 -21.97
C PHE A 108 1.40 16.77 -21.54
N ILE A 109 1.61 16.54 -20.24
CA ILE A 109 1.95 15.23 -19.67
C ILE A 109 0.70 14.38 -19.52
N ILE A 110 -0.44 15.01 -19.20
CA ILE A 110 -1.76 14.39 -19.07
C ILE A 110 -2.25 13.99 -20.47
N GLU A 111 -2.39 14.94 -21.40
CA GLU A 111 -2.90 14.70 -22.76
C GLU A 111 -2.03 13.72 -23.57
N GLY A 112 -0.73 13.69 -23.31
CA GLY A 112 0.21 12.82 -24.01
C GLY A 112 0.44 11.46 -23.37
N ASP A 113 -0.23 11.14 -22.24
CA ASP A 113 0.00 9.91 -21.45
C ASP A 113 1.50 9.67 -21.11
N LEU A 114 2.29 10.75 -21.07
CA LEU A 114 3.75 10.67 -21.00
C LEU A 114 4.22 10.10 -19.66
N HIS A 115 3.42 10.29 -18.62
CA HIS A 115 3.63 9.73 -17.30
C HIS A 115 3.57 8.19 -17.32
N TYR A 116 2.63 7.59 -18.07
CA TYR A 116 2.57 6.13 -18.27
C TYR A 116 3.75 5.60 -19.08
N ALA A 117 4.17 6.32 -20.13
CA ALA A 117 5.34 5.93 -20.92
C ALA A 117 6.64 5.94 -20.08
N ALA A 118 6.86 7.01 -19.31
CA ALA A 118 7.99 7.13 -18.41
C ALA A 118 7.99 6.03 -17.33
N LEU A 119 6.82 5.76 -16.74
CA LEU A 119 6.62 4.68 -15.78
C LEU A 119 6.90 3.31 -16.40
N GLY A 120 6.47 3.06 -17.64
CA GLY A 120 6.76 1.84 -18.38
C GLY A 120 8.27 1.63 -18.60
N VAL A 121 9.00 2.66 -19.05
CA VAL A 121 10.45 2.61 -19.21
C VAL A 121 11.15 2.36 -17.87
N PHE A 122 10.70 3.02 -16.80
CA PHE A 122 11.21 2.80 -15.45
C PHE A 122 11.04 1.33 -15.01
N TRP A 123 9.85 0.75 -15.16
CA TRP A 123 9.59 -0.64 -14.80
C TRP A 123 10.37 -1.63 -15.64
N LEU A 124 10.53 -1.39 -16.95
CA LEU A 124 11.37 -2.22 -17.82
C LEU A 124 12.84 -2.22 -17.34
N GLY A 125 13.36 -1.05 -16.97
CA GLY A 125 14.69 -0.92 -16.37
C GLY A 125 14.82 -1.69 -15.06
N LEU A 126 13.82 -1.61 -14.19
CA LEU A 126 13.80 -2.32 -12.91
C LEU A 126 13.71 -3.84 -13.09
N ILE A 127 12.89 -4.31 -14.02
CA ILE A 127 12.80 -5.74 -14.37
C ILE A 127 14.15 -6.22 -14.90
N ALA A 128 14.75 -5.52 -15.87
CA ALA A 128 16.06 -5.86 -16.42
C ALA A 128 17.14 -5.94 -15.34
N ALA A 129 17.18 -4.96 -14.42
CA ALA A 129 18.14 -4.93 -13.31
C ALA A 129 17.91 -6.05 -12.27
N SER A 130 16.68 -6.57 -12.17
CA SER A 130 16.29 -7.58 -11.17
C SER A 130 16.32 -9.02 -11.69
N LEU A 131 16.51 -9.26 -13.00
CA LEU A 131 16.52 -10.60 -13.61
C LEU A 131 17.44 -11.60 -12.89
N ARG A 132 18.64 -11.17 -12.50
CA ARG A 132 19.62 -12.01 -11.78
C ARG A 132 19.16 -12.46 -10.38
N TYR A 133 18.06 -11.92 -9.88
CA TYR A 133 17.53 -12.19 -8.54
C TYR A 133 16.16 -12.85 -8.55
N VAL A 134 15.60 -13.16 -9.72
CA VAL A 134 14.22 -13.67 -9.87
C VAL A 134 13.96 -14.88 -8.98
N ARG A 135 14.85 -15.88 -8.98
CA ARG A 135 14.66 -17.09 -8.16
C ARG A 135 14.59 -16.79 -6.66
N ALA A 136 15.60 -16.08 -6.14
CA ALA A 136 15.66 -15.74 -4.72
C ALA A 136 14.51 -14.79 -4.32
N GLY A 137 14.13 -13.88 -5.21
CA GLY A 137 12.98 -12.99 -5.03
C GLY A 137 11.67 -13.76 -4.98
N PHE A 138 11.47 -14.73 -5.88
CA PHE A 138 10.27 -15.57 -5.90
C PHE A 138 10.16 -16.44 -4.65
N GLU A 139 11.24 -17.08 -4.21
CA GLU A 139 11.25 -17.88 -2.99
C GLU A 139 10.92 -17.03 -1.75
N ALA A 140 11.48 -15.81 -1.66
CA ALA A 140 11.18 -14.87 -0.59
C ALA A 140 9.72 -14.37 -0.65
N ALA A 141 9.23 -14.01 -1.84
CA ALA A 141 7.86 -13.56 -2.05
C ALA A 141 6.86 -14.67 -1.70
N TRP A 142 7.12 -15.91 -2.12
CA TRP A 142 6.27 -17.06 -1.82
C TRP A 142 6.24 -17.41 -0.34
N ALA A 143 7.39 -17.35 0.34
CA ALA A 143 7.46 -17.54 1.78
C ALA A 143 6.68 -16.44 2.52
N TRP A 144 6.86 -15.18 2.10
CA TRP A 144 6.18 -14.03 2.69
C TRP A 144 4.67 -14.02 2.41
N ALA A 145 4.22 -14.43 1.23
CA ALA A 145 2.81 -14.48 0.83
C ALA A 145 1.94 -15.36 1.77
N LYS A 146 2.56 -16.36 2.41
CA LYS A 146 1.91 -17.26 3.39
C LYS A 146 1.81 -16.66 4.79
N THR A 147 2.43 -15.52 5.03
CA THR A 147 2.36 -14.80 6.30
C THR A 147 1.11 -13.92 6.34
N ARG A 148 0.68 -13.49 7.54
CA ARG A 148 -0.46 -12.56 7.69
C ARG A 148 -0.32 -11.28 6.83
N PRO A 149 0.80 -10.54 6.83
CA PRO A 149 0.94 -9.39 5.94
C PRO A 149 0.85 -9.80 4.47
N GLY A 150 1.45 -10.93 4.07
CA GLY A 150 1.34 -11.45 2.71
C GLY A 150 -0.11 -11.67 2.27
N VAL A 151 -0.92 -12.31 3.11
CA VAL A 151 -2.36 -12.53 2.85
C VAL A 151 -3.11 -11.21 2.67
N PHE A 152 -2.82 -10.20 3.50
CA PHE A 152 -3.45 -8.87 3.33
C PHE A 152 -3.08 -8.21 2.00
N THR A 153 -1.82 -8.30 1.55
CA THR A 153 -1.45 -7.79 0.23
C THR A 153 -2.17 -8.55 -0.89
N LEU A 154 -2.28 -9.88 -0.79
CA LEU A 154 -3.02 -10.66 -1.79
C LEU A 154 -4.51 -10.30 -1.83
N LEU A 155 -5.13 -10.05 -0.67
CA LEU A 155 -6.51 -9.55 -0.60
C LEU A 155 -6.63 -8.16 -1.23
N GLY A 156 -5.69 -7.25 -0.94
CA GLY A 156 -5.64 -5.92 -1.57
C GLY A 156 -5.54 -6.03 -3.10
N ILE A 157 -4.63 -6.87 -3.63
CA ILE A 157 -4.51 -7.11 -5.08
C ILE A 157 -5.80 -7.68 -5.65
N ALA A 158 -6.40 -8.69 -5.00
CA ALA A 158 -7.62 -9.32 -5.49
C ALA A 158 -8.80 -8.34 -5.56
N LEU A 159 -8.93 -7.46 -4.56
CA LEU A 159 -9.95 -6.42 -4.54
C LEU A 159 -9.69 -5.37 -5.62
N TYR A 160 -8.45 -4.89 -5.75
CA TYR A 160 -8.08 -3.88 -6.76
C TYR A 160 -8.21 -4.42 -8.19
N LEU A 161 -8.00 -5.71 -8.43
CA LEU A 161 -8.30 -6.33 -9.73
C LEU A 161 -9.79 -6.52 -9.97
N PHE A 162 -10.57 -6.70 -8.90
CA PHE A 162 -12.03 -6.80 -8.99
C PHE A 162 -12.65 -5.45 -9.36
N THR A 163 -12.11 -4.33 -8.84
CA THR A 163 -12.60 -2.97 -9.14
C THR A 163 -12.37 -2.57 -10.59
N ASP A 164 -11.17 -2.84 -11.11
CA ASP A 164 -10.84 -2.64 -12.53
C ASP A 164 -11.78 -3.45 -13.46
N ALA A 165 -12.25 -4.62 -13.02
CA ALA A 165 -13.24 -5.40 -13.76
C ALA A 165 -14.66 -4.83 -13.65
N THR A 166 -15.03 -4.20 -12.52
CA THR A 166 -16.31 -3.50 -12.39
C THR A 166 -16.35 -2.23 -13.24
N GLU A 167 -15.29 -1.41 -13.20
CA GLU A 167 -15.18 -0.16 -13.98
C GLU A 167 -15.43 -0.40 -15.47
N LYS A 168 -14.83 -1.47 -16.00
CA LYS A 168 -14.93 -1.88 -17.41
C LYS A 168 -16.30 -2.47 -17.79
N GLU A 169 -17.29 -2.34 -16.92
CA GLU A 169 -18.66 -2.84 -17.05
C GLU A 169 -18.71 -4.35 -17.36
N VAL A 170 -17.66 -5.11 -17.00
CA VAL A 170 -17.61 -6.56 -17.24
C VAL A 170 -18.56 -7.29 -16.29
N LEU A 171 -18.80 -6.73 -15.11
CA LEU A 171 -19.56 -7.35 -14.03
C LEU A 171 -20.84 -6.59 -13.63
N ILE A 172 -20.90 -5.28 -13.85
CA ILE A 172 -21.99 -4.41 -13.40
C ILE A 172 -22.32 -3.41 -14.51
N GLU A 173 -23.59 -3.35 -14.91
CA GLU A 173 -24.10 -2.37 -15.88
C GLU A 173 -24.47 -1.06 -15.17
N GLY A 174 -24.01 0.09 -15.69
CA GLY A 174 -24.38 1.41 -15.19
C GLY A 174 -23.19 2.21 -14.66
N LYS A 175 -22.63 3.07 -15.52
CA LYS A 175 -21.43 3.91 -15.28
C LYS A 175 -21.32 4.56 -13.89
N ASN A 176 -22.38 5.16 -13.37
CA ASN A 176 -22.33 5.87 -12.07
C ASN A 176 -22.28 4.92 -10.87
N GLN A 177 -23.04 3.82 -10.92
CA GLN A 177 -23.06 2.81 -9.85
C GLN A 177 -21.78 1.99 -9.85
N SER A 178 -21.27 1.70 -11.05
CA SER A 178 -19.99 1.00 -11.21
C SER A 178 -18.83 1.80 -10.62
N LYS A 179 -18.69 3.09 -10.99
CA LYS A 179 -17.65 3.98 -10.44
C LYS A 179 -17.69 4.03 -8.91
N MET A 180 -18.88 4.09 -8.31
CA MET A 180 -18.98 4.19 -6.86
C MET A 180 -18.61 2.88 -6.13
N ILE A 181 -18.91 1.73 -6.74
CA ILE A 181 -18.54 0.40 -6.20
C ILE A 181 -17.04 0.18 -6.32
N GLU A 182 -16.46 0.54 -7.46
CA GLU A 182 -15.03 0.56 -7.73
C GLU A 182 -14.29 1.35 -6.64
N GLU A 183 -14.56 2.64 -6.51
CA GLU A 183 -13.91 3.55 -5.56
C GLU A 183 -14.04 3.07 -4.09
N THR A 184 -15.20 2.54 -3.71
CA THR A 184 -15.41 1.97 -2.37
C THR A 184 -14.50 0.78 -2.11
N ILE A 185 -14.41 -0.14 -3.07
CA ILE A 185 -13.62 -1.36 -2.93
C ILE A 185 -12.12 -1.05 -3.03
N GLU A 186 -11.72 -0.05 -3.81
CA GLU A 186 -10.34 0.44 -3.86
C GLU A 186 -9.90 1.04 -2.53
N CYS A 187 -10.75 1.84 -1.88
CA CYS A 187 -10.51 2.29 -0.51
C CYS A 187 -10.25 1.12 0.44
N VAL A 188 -11.04 0.04 0.35
CA VAL A 188 -10.83 -1.17 1.15
C VAL A 188 -9.50 -1.87 0.78
N ALA A 189 -9.18 -1.95 -0.51
CA ALA A 189 -7.94 -2.55 -1.00
C ALA A 189 -6.70 -1.80 -0.48
N THR A 190 -6.74 -0.47 -0.48
CA THR A 190 -5.63 0.37 0.00
C THR A 190 -5.44 0.28 1.51
N TYR A 191 -6.52 0.11 2.28
CA TYR A 191 -6.42 -0.26 3.70
C TYR A 191 -5.69 -1.61 3.89
N PHE A 192 -6.01 -2.63 3.08
CA PHE A 192 -5.32 -3.91 3.15
C PHE A 192 -3.82 -3.80 2.83
N PHE A 193 -3.44 -2.98 1.85
CA PHE A 193 -2.04 -2.67 1.58
C PHE A 193 -1.35 -1.99 2.76
N PHE A 194 -1.99 -0.97 3.34
CA PHE A 194 -1.48 -0.27 4.52
C PHE A 194 -1.30 -1.19 5.74
N ALA A 195 -2.29 -2.04 6.03
CA ALA A 195 -2.23 -3.02 7.10
C ALA A 195 -1.12 -4.05 6.86
N SER A 196 -0.96 -4.51 5.62
CA SER A 196 0.13 -5.40 5.20
C SER A 196 1.50 -4.77 5.44
N ALA A 197 1.69 -3.51 5.04
CA ALA A 197 2.94 -2.78 5.22
C ALA A 197 3.27 -2.58 6.71
N SER A 198 2.27 -2.18 7.50
CA SER A 198 2.39 -2.00 8.95
C SER A 198 2.79 -3.28 9.67
N LEU A 199 2.18 -4.42 9.29
CA LEU A 199 2.50 -5.72 9.88
C LEU A 199 3.86 -6.24 9.41
N SER A 200 4.24 -5.96 8.17
CA SER A 200 5.57 -6.30 7.65
C SER A 200 6.65 -5.57 8.43
N LEU A 201 6.51 -4.26 8.63
CA LEU A 201 7.44 -3.46 9.43
C LEU A 201 7.54 -3.96 10.88
N ALA A 202 6.41 -4.31 11.51
CA ALA A 202 6.41 -4.84 12.86
C ALA A 202 7.09 -6.22 12.98
N GLY A 203 7.12 -6.98 11.88
CA GLY A 203 7.82 -8.26 11.80
C GLY A 203 9.33 -8.15 11.60
N VAL A 204 9.83 -6.97 11.22
CA VAL A 204 11.27 -6.75 11.02
C VAL A 204 11.97 -6.74 12.39
N PRO A 205 13.03 -7.56 12.59
CA PRO A 205 13.80 -7.54 13.82
C PRO A 205 14.38 -6.13 14.04
N ARG A 206 13.99 -5.47 15.13
CA ARG A 206 14.64 -4.22 15.54
C ARG A 206 16.07 -4.58 15.93
N SER A 207 17.03 -4.34 15.04
CA SER A 207 18.45 -4.41 15.38
C SER A 207 18.64 -3.59 16.65
N GLY A 208 19.15 -4.21 17.70
CA GLY A 208 19.26 -3.61 19.03
C GLY A 208 19.96 -2.26 18.99
N HIS A 209 19.20 -1.18 18.93
CA HIS A 209 19.64 0.14 19.34
C HIS A 209 19.52 0.19 20.86
N SER A 210 20.41 -0.51 21.56
CA SER A 210 20.95 0.07 22.79
C SER A 210 21.91 1.17 22.35
N ALA A 211 21.38 2.38 22.16
CA ALA A 211 22.16 3.58 21.83
C ALA A 211 23.03 4.08 23.00
N PHE A 212 23.48 3.18 23.87
CA PHE A 212 24.51 3.41 24.86
C PHE A 212 25.30 2.11 25.04
N PRO A 213 26.59 2.04 24.69
CA PRO A 213 27.47 1.15 25.40
C PRO A 213 27.48 1.66 26.84
N ALA A 214 26.77 0.97 27.75
CA ALA A 214 27.12 1.05 29.15
C ALA A 214 28.58 0.59 29.21
N LYS A 215 29.51 1.54 29.34
CA LYS A 215 30.88 1.22 29.75
C LYS A 215 30.75 0.29 30.97
N PRO A 216 31.50 -0.82 31.03
CA PRO A 216 31.69 -1.47 32.32
C PRO A 216 32.26 -0.40 33.24
N LEU A 217 31.58 -0.11 34.35
CA LEU A 217 32.24 0.53 35.48
C LEU A 217 33.27 -0.47 35.96
N GLU A 218 34.46 -0.43 35.37
CA GLU A 218 35.67 -0.89 36.00
C GLU A 218 35.79 -0.16 37.34
N GLN A 219 35.68 -0.97 38.40
CA GLN A 219 36.51 -0.89 39.59
C GLN A 219 37.18 0.47 39.84
N ALA A 220 36.48 1.31 40.60
CA ALA A 220 37.11 2.36 41.39
C ALA A 220 36.39 2.52 42.74
N ARG A 221 36.53 1.50 43.59
CA ARG A 221 36.95 1.55 45.01
C ARG A 221 36.61 0.24 45.72
#